data_AF-A0A947HQP5-F1
#
_entry.id   AF-A0A947HQP5-F1
#
_cell.length_a   1.000
_cell.length_b   1.000
_cell.length_c   1.000
_cell.angle_alpha   90.00
_cell.angle_beta   90.00
_cell.angle_gamma   90.00
#
_symmetry.space_group_name_H-M   'P 1'
#
loop_
_entity.id
_entity.type
_entity.pdbx_description
1 polymer ?
#
loop_
_entity_poly.entity_id
_entity_poly.type
_entity_poly.pdbx_seq_one_letter_code
_entity_poly.pdbx_strand_id
1 'polypeptide(L)'
;LDVKYAVGDKTIRTALCSVKGGGLFYFYLSFADPAQLAAVLTRAGCGYAVHLDMNPGHTSFEFYRALAAAQEPKGPKGVVDIEGQRVEATPLVEKLRKSNFPRYLDKSSSDFFYLVLRPASAVVPDPPVVRLFEGAPAP
;
A
#
# COMPACT_ATOMS: atom_id res chain seq x y z
N LEU A 1 14.26 20.56 -17.29
CA LEU A 1 14.83 19.24 -16.94
C LEU A 1 14.52 18.30 -18.10
N ASP A 2 15.51 18.05 -18.94
CA ASP A 2 15.39 17.13 -20.07
C ASP A 2 15.67 15.71 -19.57
N VAL A 3 14.65 15.10 -18.96
CA VAL A 3 14.78 13.77 -18.35
C VAL A 3 14.59 12.73 -19.44
N LYS A 4 15.68 12.09 -19.87
CA LYS A 4 15.63 10.91 -20.74
C LYS A 4 15.21 9.71 -19.92
N TYR A 5 13.97 9.27 -20.06
CA TYR A 5 13.48 8.04 -19.44
C TYR A 5 13.93 6.82 -20.25
N ALA A 6 14.34 5.75 -19.56
CA ALA A 6 14.60 4.47 -20.22
C ALA A 6 13.34 3.95 -20.91
N VAL A 7 13.46 3.59 -22.19
CA VAL A 7 12.39 2.91 -22.92
C VAL A 7 12.33 1.48 -22.40
N GLY A 8 11.25 1.16 -21.70
CA GLY A 8 10.98 -0.18 -21.18
C GLY A 8 9.62 -0.68 -21.66
N ASP A 9 9.37 -1.98 -21.49
CA ASP A 9 8.10 -2.57 -21.90
C ASP A 9 6.92 -1.95 -21.17
N LYS A 10 5.80 -1.86 -21.89
CA LYS A 10 4.51 -1.46 -21.33
C LYS A 10 3.88 -2.63 -20.62
N THR A 11 3.63 -2.45 -19.34
CA THR A 11 3.04 -3.47 -18.48
C THR A 11 2.30 -2.79 -17.33
N ILE A 12 1.77 -3.57 -16.39
CA ILE A 12 1.26 -3.04 -15.14
C ILE A 12 2.40 -2.42 -14.34
N ARG A 13 2.21 -1.19 -13.90
CA ARG A 13 3.16 -0.49 -13.03
C ARG A 13 2.46 0.09 -11.84
N THR A 14 3.06 -0.11 -10.68
CA THR A 14 2.55 0.44 -9.42
C THR A 14 3.63 1.23 -8.72
N ALA A 15 3.22 2.25 -7.97
CA ALA A 15 4.17 3.09 -7.25
C ALA A 15 3.54 3.65 -5.99
N LEU A 16 4.37 3.85 -4.99
CA LEU A 16 4.04 4.61 -3.79
C LEU A 16 4.75 5.95 -3.85
N CYS A 17 4.02 7.03 -3.63
CA CYS A 17 4.54 8.39 -3.75
C CYS A 17 4.18 9.25 -2.55
N SER A 18 5.16 9.98 -2.03
CA SER A 18 4.95 11.06 -1.08
C SER A 18 4.84 12.38 -1.83
N VAL A 19 3.74 13.11 -1.62
CA VAL A 19 3.48 14.40 -2.27
C VAL A 19 4.06 15.53 -1.43
N LYS A 20 4.61 16.55 -2.08
CA LYS A 20 5.27 17.69 -1.40
C LYS A 20 4.36 18.46 -0.42
N GLY A 21 3.03 18.42 -0.63
CA GLY A 21 2.03 19.00 0.26
C GLY A 21 1.59 18.09 1.42
N GLY A 22 2.28 16.96 1.62
CA GLY A 22 1.89 15.92 2.56
C GLY A 22 0.98 14.87 1.92
N GLY A 23 0.94 13.70 2.56
CA GLY A 23 0.16 12.55 2.10
C GLY A 23 0.94 11.55 1.26
N LEU A 24 0.34 10.37 1.13
CA LEU A 24 0.89 9.21 0.44
C LEU A 24 -0.12 8.75 -0.61
N PHE A 25 0.34 8.59 -1.84
CA PHE A 25 -0.48 8.21 -2.98
C PHE A 25 0.01 6.88 -3.53
N TYR A 26 -0.93 5.96 -3.76
CA TYR A 26 -0.69 4.73 -4.48
C TYR A 26 -1.14 4.90 -5.93
N PHE A 27 -0.24 4.62 -6.87
CA PHE A 27 -0.51 4.66 -8.29
C PHE A 27 -0.60 3.25 -8.84
N TYR A 28 -1.61 3.01 -9.67
CA TYR A 28 -1.75 1.80 -10.47
C TYR A 28 -2.04 2.20 -11.92
N LEU A 29 -1.13 1.81 -12.81
CA LEU A 29 -1.26 2.00 -14.25
C LEU A 29 -1.33 0.61 -14.87
N SER A 30 -2.43 0.29 -15.55
CA SER A 30 -2.64 -1.05 -16.12
C SER A 30 -1.79 -1.34 -17.35
N PHE A 31 -1.23 -0.30 -17.99
CA PHE A 31 -0.39 -0.42 -19.17
C PHE A 31 0.47 0.84 -19.33
N ALA A 32 1.69 0.80 -18.80
CA ALA A 32 2.62 1.92 -18.85
C ALA A 32 4.07 1.43 -18.95
N ASP A 33 4.90 2.23 -19.63
CA ASP A 33 6.36 2.12 -19.54
C ASP A 33 6.89 2.96 -18.35
N PRO A 34 8.20 2.85 -18.00
CA PRO A 34 8.77 3.63 -16.90
C PRO A 34 8.67 5.15 -17.08
N ALA A 35 8.75 5.63 -18.33
CA ALA A 35 8.67 7.05 -18.65
C ALA A 35 7.28 7.62 -18.35
N GLN A 36 6.24 6.88 -18.75
CA GLN A 36 4.86 7.24 -18.50
C GLN A 36 4.55 7.24 -17.00
N LEU A 37 5.04 6.26 -16.25
CA LEU A 37 4.91 6.26 -14.79
C LEU A 37 5.57 7.50 -14.18
N ALA A 38 6.83 7.78 -14.53
CA ALA A 38 7.56 8.92 -14.00
C ALA A 38 6.89 10.26 -14.34
N ALA A 39 6.33 10.38 -15.55
CA ALA A 39 5.57 11.56 -15.96
C ALA A 39 4.30 11.75 -15.11
N VAL A 40 3.56 10.67 -14.82
CA VAL A 40 2.38 10.71 -13.93
C VAL A 40 2.76 11.12 -12.51
N LEU A 41 3.81 10.51 -11.94
CA LEU A 41 4.30 10.84 -10.60
C LEU A 41 4.74 12.31 -10.51
N THR A 42 5.47 12.80 -11.51
CA THR A 42 5.91 14.21 -11.58
C THR A 42 4.71 15.16 -11.62
N ARG A 43 3.71 14.86 -12.46
CA ARG A 43 2.48 15.67 -12.57
C ARG A 43 1.63 15.64 -11.30
N ALA A 44 1.66 14.55 -10.56
CA ALA A 44 0.99 14.43 -9.27
C ALA A 44 1.72 15.19 -8.13
N GLY A 45 2.86 15.83 -8.41
CA GLY A 45 3.61 16.57 -7.39
C GLY A 45 4.37 15.68 -6.41
N CYS A 46 4.69 14.45 -6.81
CA CYS A 46 5.50 13.54 -6.00
C CYS A 46 6.87 14.17 -5.72
N GLY A 47 7.22 14.31 -4.45
CA GLY A 47 8.57 14.69 -4.01
C GLY A 47 9.51 13.48 -4.01
N TYR A 48 8.99 12.33 -3.58
CA TYR A 48 9.67 11.04 -3.60
C TYR A 48 8.69 9.95 -4.02
N ALA A 49 9.18 8.99 -4.80
CA ALA A 49 8.37 7.84 -5.21
C ALA A 49 9.23 6.58 -5.34
N VAL A 50 8.62 5.44 -5.04
CA VAL A 50 9.21 4.12 -5.24
C VAL A 50 8.31 3.34 -6.18
N HIS A 51 8.88 2.85 -7.28
CA HIS A 51 8.21 1.88 -8.15
C HIS A 51 8.18 0.53 -7.44
N LEU A 52 7.00 -0.08 -7.38
CA LEU A 52 6.78 -1.37 -6.74
C LEU A 52 6.83 -2.49 -7.79
N ASP A 53 6.60 -3.73 -7.35
CA ASP A 53 6.51 -4.88 -8.26
C ASP A 53 5.43 -4.68 -9.34
N MET A 54 5.60 -5.38 -10.46
CA MET A 54 4.71 -5.30 -11.63
C MET A 54 3.64 -6.40 -11.61
N ASN A 55 3.63 -7.26 -10.58
CA ASN A 55 2.58 -8.24 -10.38
C ASN A 55 1.40 -7.62 -9.60
N PRO A 56 0.26 -7.32 -10.25
CA PRO A 56 -0.86 -6.59 -9.63
C PRO A 56 -1.38 -7.24 -8.36
N GLY A 57 -1.32 -8.57 -8.27
CA GLY A 57 -1.81 -9.29 -7.10
C GLY A 57 -0.83 -9.35 -5.92
N HIS A 58 0.41 -8.89 -6.10
CA HIS A 58 1.40 -8.77 -5.03
C HIS A 58 1.60 -7.32 -4.60
N THR A 59 1.10 -6.35 -5.36
CA THR A 59 1.19 -4.92 -5.04
C THR A 59 -0.13 -4.31 -4.60
N SER A 60 -1.17 -5.12 -4.42
CA SER A 60 -2.46 -4.65 -3.91
C SER A 60 -2.38 -4.22 -2.45
N PHE A 61 -2.96 -3.08 -2.12
CA PHE A 61 -3.20 -2.67 -0.74
C PHE A 61 -4.58 -3.11 -0.27
N GLU A 62 -4.67 -3.51 1.00
CA GLU A 62 -5.89 -3.93 1.67
C GLU A 62 -6.05 -3.09 2.94
N PHE A 63 -7.26 -2.56 3.15
CA PHE A 63 -7.63 -1.89 4.39
C PHE A 63 -8.23 -2.91 5.34
N TYR A 64 -7.83 -2.86 6.61
CA TYR A 64 -8.36 -3.74 7.64
C TYR A 64 -9.04 -2.93 8.74
N ARG A 65 -10.20 -3.40 9.19
CA ARG A 65 -10.94 -2.84 10.31
C ARG A 65 -11.32 -3.96 11.27
N ALA A 66 -10.74 -3.94 12.47
CA ALA A 66 -11.22 -4.77 13.57
C ALA A 66 -12.64 -4.34 13.96
N LEU A 67 -13.54 -5.31 14.07
CA LEU A 67 -14.95 -5.07 14.43
C LEU A 67 -15.13 -5.24 15.94
N ALA A 68 -15.92 -4.37 16.56
CA ALA A 68 -16.35 -4.62 17.93
C ALA A 68 -17.22 -5.90 18.00
N ALA A 69 -17.28 -6.56 19.15
CA ALA A 69 -17.99 -7.84 19.30
C ALA A 69 -19.44 -7.80 18.80
N ALA A 70 -20.17 -6.73 19.11
CA ALA A 70 -21.57 -6.53 18.70
C ALA A 70 -21.73 -5.92 17.28
N GLN A 71 -20.64 -5.57 16.61
CA GLN A 71 -20.68 -4.93 15.30
C GLN A 71 -20.72 -5.97 14.19
N GLU A 72 -21.78 -5.94 13.40
CA GLU A 72 -21.91 -6.78 12.22
C GLU A 72 -21.09 -6.24 11.04
N PRO A 73 -20.48 -7.14 10.23
CA PRO A 73 -19.78 -6.74 9.03
C PRO A 73 -20.75 -6.15 8.00
N LYS A 74 -20.25 -5.23 7.18
CA LYS A 74 -21.04 -4.59 6.10
C LYS A 74 -21.35 -5.56 4.95
N GLY A 75 -20.63 -6.67 4.87
CA GLY A 75 -20.89 -7.77 3.94
C GLY A 75 -20.00 -8.97 4.23
N PRO A 76 -20.31 -10.16 3.66
CA PRO A 76 -19.56 -11.38 3.94
C PRO A 76 -18.17 -11.41 3.29
N LYS A 77 -17.92 -10.61 2.26
CA LYS A 77 -16.64 -10.60 1.54
C LYS A 77 -15.59 -9.88 2.38
N GLY A 78 -14.48 -10.56 2.63
CA GLY A 78 -13.31 -9.98 3.31
C GLY A 78 -13.38 -10.01 4.83
N VAL A 79 -14.33 -10.73 5.43
CA VAL A 79 -14.37 -10.92 6.88
C VAL A 79 -13.56 -12.15 7.25
N VAL A 80 -12.60 -11.99 8.15
CA VAL A 80 -11.84 -13.09 8.74
C VAL A 80 -11.92 -13.01 10.25
N ASP A 81 -11.78 -14.16 10.91
CA ASP A 81 -11.63 -14.25 12.35
C ASP A 81 -10.17 -14.54 12.68
N ILE A 82 -9.59 -13.75 13.56
CA ILE A 82 -8.22 -13.91 14.06
C ILE A 82 -8.33 -14.00 15.58
N GLU A 83 -8.17 -15.20 16.13
CA GLU A 83 -8.20 -15.43 17.58
C GLU A 83 -9.45 -14.87 18.28
N GLY A 84 -10.62 -14.96 17.64
CA GLY A 84 -11.90 -14.44 18.15
C GLY A 84 -12.14 -12.96 17.84
N GLN A 85 -11.19 -12.28 17.21
CA GLN A 85 -11.35 -10.91 16.71
C GLN A 85 -11.79 -10.94 15.24
N ARG A 86 -13.03 -10.53 14.97
CA ARG A 86 -13.52 -10.33 13.60
C ARG A 86 -12.83 -9.12 12.97
N VAL A 87 -12.28 -9.28 11.76
CA VAL A 87 -11.64 -8.22 10.97
C VAL A 87 -12.30 -8.17 9.60
N GLU A 88 -12.76 -6.97 9.21
CA GLU A 88 -13.26 -6.71 7.86
C GLU A 88 -12.15 -6.09 7.01
N ALA A 89 -11.89 -6.70 5.85
CA ALA A 89 -10.93 -6.22 4.87
C ALA A 89 -11.63 -5.62 3.64
N THR A 90 -11.01 -4.63 3.01
CA THR A 90 -11.45 -4.08 1.72
C THR A 90 -10.23 -3.75 0.86
N PRO A 91 -10.15 -4.19 -0.41
CA PRO A 91 -9.01 -3.83 -1.25
C PRO A 91 -9.07 -2.33 -1.60
N LEU A 92 -7.91 -1.68 -1.68
CA LEU A 92 -7.82 -0.31 -2.19
C LEU A 92 -8.27 -0.23 -3.65
N VAL A 93 -7.92 -1.23 -4.46
CA VAL A 93 -8.33 -1.35 -5.86
C VAL A 93 -8.87 -2.76 -6.10
N GLU A 94 -10.18 -2.89 -6.26
CA GLU A 94 -10.86 -4.20 -6.43
C GLU A 94 -10.26 -5.03 -7.59
N LYS A 95 -9.83 -4.38 -8.68
CA LYS A 95 -9.21 -5.04 -9.83
C LYS A 95 -7.85 -5.69 -9.54
N LEU A 96 -7.19 -5.29 -8.45
CA LEU A 96 -5.91 -5.87 -8.01
C LEU A 96 -6.10 -6.98 -6.97
N ARG A 97 -7.34 -7.22 -6.55
CA ARG A 97 -7.63 -8.23 -5.53
C ARG A 97 -7.25 -9.62 -6.04
N LYS A 98 -6.42 -10.33 -5.27
CA LYS A 98 -6.15 -11.75 -5.50
C LYS A 98 -7.29 -12.64 -5.01
N SER A 99 -7.27 -13.88 -5.50
CA SER A 99 -8.19 -14.94 -5.07
C SER A 99 -8.10 -15.27 -3.57
N ASN A 100 -6.92 -15.14 -2.96
CA ASN A 100 -6.67 -15.44 -1.54
C ASN A 100 -6.84 -14.22 -0.61
N PHE A 101 -7.69 -13.27 -0.98
CA PHE A 101 -8.08 -12.13 -0.15
C PHE A 101 -9.04 -12.57 0.98
N PRO A 102 -8.90 -12.05 2.23
CA PRO A 102 -7.87 -11.11 2.68
C PRO A 102 -6.51 -11.77 2.88
N ARG A 103 -5.43 -11.09 2.52
CA ARG A 103 -4.05 -11.56 2.75
C ARG A 103 -3.47 -10.89 4.00
N TYR A 104 -2.26 -11.28 4.38
CA TYR A 104 -1.42 -10.53 5.33
C TYR A 104 -2.08 -10.21 6.69
N LEU A 105 -2.92 -11.11 7.19
CA LEU A 105 -3.46 -11.04 8.56
C LEU A 105 -2.99 -12.22 9.42
N ASP A 106 -2.48 -13.26 8.77
CA ASP A 106 -1.92 -14.46 9.38
C ASP A 106 -0.49 -14.66 8.88
N LYS A 107 0.21 -15.64 9.46
CA LYS A 107 1.59 -16.00 9.13
C LYS A 107 1.71 -16.29 7.63
N SER A 108 2.51 -15.48 6.95
CA SER A 108 2.86 -15.68 5.54
C SER A 108 4.37 -15.76 5.38
N SER A 109 4.82 -16.53 4.40
CA SER A 109 6.23 -16.54 3.97
C SER A 109 6.61 -15.34 3.11
N SER A 110 5.63 -14.52 2.71
CA SER A 110 5.88 -13.29 1.96
C SER A 110 6.20 -12.14 2.90
N ASP A 111 7.12 -11.26 2.51
CA ASP A 111 7.33 -9.99 3.19
C ASP A 111 6.15 -9.04 2.92
N PHE A 112 5.65 -8.40 3.98
CA PHE A 112 4.64 -7.35 3.91
C PHE A 112 4.88 -6.35 5.03
N PHE A 113 4.32 -5.15 4.86
CA PHE A 113 4.35 -4.11 5.88
C PHE A 113 2.94 -3.56 6.07
N TYR A 114 2.65 -3.09 7.29
CA TYR A 114 1.42 -2.36 7.56
C TYR A 114 1.69 -0.86 7.56
N LEU A 115 0.77 -0.12 6.96
CA LEU A 115 0.67 1.32 7.18
C LEU A 115 -0.41 1.56 8.22
N VAL A 116 -0.01 2.15 9.33
CA VAL A 116 -0.90 2.46 10.45
C VAL A 116 -0.95 3.97 10.65
N LEU A 117 -2.14 4.49 10.97
CA LEU A 117 -2.30 5.90 11.32
C LEU A 117 -1.77 6.23 12.73
N ARG A 118 -1.65 5.21 13.58
CA ARG A 118 -1.06 5.32 14.92
C ARG A 118 0.44 5.08 14.85
N PRO A 119 1.24 5.68 15.75
CA PRO A 119 2.65 5.32 15.88
C PRO A 119 2.81 3.81 16.04
N ALA A 120 3.84 3.23 15.41
CA ALA A 120 4.13 1.80 15.52
C ALA A 120 4.30 1.37 16.97
N SER A 121 4.84 2.24 17.83
CA SER A 121 5.01 2.02 19.28
C SER A 121 3.69 1.81 20.03
N ALA A 122 2.57 2.27 19.50
CA ALA A 122 1.25 2.01 20.07
C ALA A 122 0.75 0.57 19.80
N VAL A 123 1.43 -0.17 18.91
CA VAL A 123 1.04 -1.52 18.47
C VAL A 123 2.12 -2.54 18.82
N VAL A 124 3.39 -2.18 18.66
CA VAL A 124 4.56 -3.03 18.92
C VAL A 124 5.42 -2.34 19.98
N PRO A 125 5.64 -2.95 21.16
CA PRO A 125 6.57 -2.41 22.15
C PRO A 125 7.99 -2.31 21.57
N ASP A 126 8.61 -1.13 21.66
CA ASP A 126 9.96 -0.83 21.16
C ASP A 126 10.25 -1.28 19.71
N PRO A 127 9.52 -0.75 18.71
CA PRO A 127 9.71 -1.15 17.33
C PRO A 127 11.03 -0.58 16.81
N PRO A 128 11.82 -1.32 16.02
CA PRO A 128 12.97 -0.76 15.33
C PRO A 128 12.51 0.38 14.42
N VAL A 129 12.95 1.61 14.70
CA VAL A 129 12.56 2.79 13.93
C VAL A 129 13.60 3.06 12.85
N VAL A 130 13.20 2.87 11.60
CA VAL A 130 13.98 3.29 10.44
C VAL A 130 13.34 4.54 9.84
N ARG A 131 14.08 5.66 9.82
CA ARG A 131 13.64 6.88 9.13
C ARG A 131 13.92 6.71 7.64
N LEU A 132 12.86 6.51 6.85
CA LEU A 132 12.98 6.37 5.39
C LEU A 132 13.34 7.68 4.68
N PHE A 133 13.11 8.84 5.33
CA PHE A 133 13.41 10.17 4.80
C PHE A 133 14.09 11.03 5.86
N GLU A 134 15.26 11.58 5.56
CA GLU A 134 15.92 12.56 6.42
C GLU A 134 15.10 13.86 6.49
N GLY A 135 15.05 14.49 7.67
CA GLY A 135 14.36 15.77 7.88
C GLY A 135 12.85 15.69 8.10
N ALA A 136 12.23 14.51 8.11
CA ALA A 136 10.85 14.37 8.56
C ALA A 136 10.73 14.79 10.05
N PRO A 137 9.73 15.60 10.43
CA PRO A 137 9.52 15.96 11.82
C PRO A 137 9.38 14.71 12.67
N ALA A 138 9.97 14.71 13.86
CA ALA A 138 9.75 13.65 14.82
C ALA A 138 8.24 13.58 15.17
N PRO A 139 7.69 12.38 15.41
CA PRO A 139 6.30 12.24 15.86
C PRO A 139 6.07 12.94 17.20
#